data_AF-A0A3D2MB99-F1
#
_entry.id   AF-A0A3D2MB99-F1
#
_cell.length_a   1.000
_cell.length_b   1.000
_cell.length_c   1.000
_cell.angle_alpha   90.00
_cell.angle_beta   90.00
_cell.angle_gamma   90.00
#
_symmetry.space_group_name_H-M   'P 1'
#
loop_
_entity.id
_entity.type
_entity.pdbx_description
1 polymer ?
#
loop_
_entity_poly.entity_id
_entity_poly.type
_entity_poly.pdbx_seq_one_letter_code
_entity_poly.pdbx_strand_id
1 'polypeptide(L)'
;MDDITESLKIIDNTASNINGNSTFHSSSFIYKMANEDVSIYKDYLKNSKRILSVISSGDQIIESITSEKKIIDCFDISKYPKYYLMLKLAALKALKKEDYVKLFIESPLTTLDEYYDDLYYENIRKNLNGIYKKYWDALFSHTDWYEIFGSRLF
;
A
#
# COMPACT_ATOMS: atom_id res chain seq x y z
N MET A 1 1.93 -16.40 13.73
CA MET A 1 3.09 -15.74 13.12
C MET A 1 2.73 -14.27 13.02
N ASP A 2 3.61 -13.35 13.40
CA ASP A 2 3.29 -11.92 13.27
C ASP A 2 3.33 -11.49 11.80
N ASP A 3 2.70 -10.35 11.50
CA ASP A 3 2.52 -9.86 10.13
C ASP A 3 3.86 -9.64 9.41
N ILE A 4 4.94 -9.25 10.11
CA ILE A 4 6.26 -9.01 9.51
C ILE A 4 6.87 -10.35 9.07
N THR A 5 6.96 -11.31 9.99
CA THR A 5 7.57 -12.62 9.71
C THR A 5 6.87 -13.34 8.55
N GLU A 6 5.53 -13.26 8.47
CA GLU A 6 4.79 -13.86 7.36
C GLU A 6 5.05 -13.15 6.03
N SER A 7 5.07 -11.81 6.02
CA SER A 7 5.36 -11.02 4.82
C SER A 7 6.75 -11.28 4.27
N LEU A 8 7.78 -11.34 5.12
CA LEU A 8 9.15 -11.66 4.70
C LEU A 8 9.23 -13.03 4.03
N LYS A 9 8.52 -14.04 4.57
CA LYS A 9 8.47 -15.36 3.93
C LYS A 9 7.77 -15.35 2.56
N ILE A 10 6.74 -14.52 2.39
CA ILE A 10 6.05 -14.37 1.10
C ILE A 10 6.98 -13.69 0.09
N ILE A 11 7.70 -12.65 0.51
CA ILE A 11 8.70 -11.96 -0.31
C ILE A 11 9.80 -12.93 -0.75
N ASP A 12 10.34 -13.73 0.19
CA ASP A 12 11.37 -14.74 -0.08
C ASP A 12 10.85 -15.97 -0.85
N ASN A 13 9.57 -16.00 -1.24
CA ASN A 13 8.90 -17.15 -1.87
C ASN A 13 8.96 -18.45 -1.03
N THR A 14 9.18 -18.36 0.28
CA THR A 14 9.18 -19.50 1.22
C THR A 14 7.82 -19.77 1.85
N ALA A 15 6.85 -18.87 1.63
CA ALA A 15 5.44 -19.06 1.91
C ALA A 15 4.58 -18.56 0.74
N SER A 16 3.40 -19.16 0.55
CA SER A 16 2.43 -18.74 -0.46
C SER A 16 1.18 -18.20 0.21
N ASN A 17 0.77 -17.00 -0.20
CA ASN A 17 -0.55 -16.45 0.09
C ASN A 17 -1.58 -16.72 -1.02
N ILE A 18 -1.22 -17.53 -2.01
CA ILE A 18 -2.14 -18.07 -3.00
C ILE A 18 -2.58 -19.45 -2.52
N ASN A 19 -3.87 -19.60 -2.25
CA ASN A 19 -4.48 -20.85 -1.81
C ASN A 19 -5.44 -21.37 -2.88
N GLY A 20 -5.15 -22.54 -3.46
CA GLY A 20 -6.00 -23.15 -4.50
C GLY A 20 -7.41 -23.52 -4.04
N ASN A 21 -7.65 -23.58 -2.72
CA ASN A 21 -8.93 -23.94 -2.13
C ASN A 21 -9.72 -22.74 -1.59
N SER A 22 -9.13 -21.55 -1.52
CA SER A 22 -9.84 -20.32 -1.11
C SER A 22 -9.17 -19.08 -1.67
N THR A 23 -9.92 -18.29 -2.43
CA THR A 23 -9.45 -17.03 -3.01
C THR A 23 -9.43 -15.89 -1.99
N PHE A 24 -10.28 -15.93 -0.96
CA PHE A 24 -10.43 -14.85 0.02
C PHE A 24 -10.12 -15.35 1.43
N HIS A 25 -9.05 -14.82 2.03
CA HIS A 25 -8.61 -15.18 3.38
C HIS A 25 -7.78 -14.06 4.00
N SER A 26 -7.43 -14.21 5.28
CA SER A 26 -6.76 -13.16 6.07
C SER A 26 -5.37 -12.74 5.58
N SER A 27 -4.79 -13.50 4.66
CA SER A 27 -3.48 -13.25 4.07
C SER A 27 -3.52 -13.17 2.55
N SER A 28 -4.71 -13.12 1.92
CA SER A 28 -4.81 -13.09 0.46
C SER A 28 -4.04 -11.89 -0.09
N PHE A 29 -3.42 -12.08 -1.26
CA PHE A 29 -2.73 -11.01 -1.97
C PHE A 29 -3.70 -9.85 -2.25
N ILE A 30 -3.15 -8.66 -2.38
CA ILE A 30 -3.92 -7.43 -2.63
C ILE A 30 -3.64 -6.99 -4.06
N TYR A 31 -4.49 -6.16 -4.65
CA TYR A 31 -4.11 -5.46 -5.88
C TYR A 31 -3.47 -4.13 -5.52
N LYS A 32 -2.33 -3.82 -6.12
CA LYS A 32 -1.57 -2.57 -5.89
C LYS A 32 -2.28 -1.32 -6.41
N MET A 33 -3.14 -1.47 -7.41
CA MET A 33 -3.89 -0.38 -8.04
C MET A 33 -5.34 -0.78 -8.32
N ALA A 34 -6.24 0.19 -8.32
CA ALA A 34 -7.60 0.06 -8.82
C ALA A 34 -7.59 -0.13 -10.35
N ASN A 35 -8.49 -0.97 -10.85
CA ASN A 35 -8.74 -1.16 -12.27
C ASN A 35 -9.98 -0.42 -12.78
N GLU A 36 -10.70 0.25 -11.88
CA GLU A 36 -11.81 1.15 -12.21
C GLU A 36 -11.38 2.62 -12.28
N ASP A 37 -12.21 3.47 -12.89
CA ASP A 37 -12.03 4.92 -12.82
C ASP A 37 -12.43 5.42 -11.42
N VAL A 38 -11.44 5.60 -10.55
CA VAL A 38 -11.68 6.05 -9.17
C VAL A 38 -12.11 7.52 -9.08
N SER A 39 -11.91 8.32 -10.13
CA SER A 39 -12.23 9.76 -10.11
C SER A 39 -13.72 10.03 -9.96
N ILE A 40 -14.57 9.09 -10.41
CA ILE A 40 -16.03 9.20 -10.31
C ILE A 40 -16.50 9.26 -8.84
N TYR A 41 -15.77 8.63 -7.91
CA TYR A 41 -16.17 8.57 -6.50
C TYR A 41 -16.06 9.92 -5.80
N LYS A 42 -15.18 10.80 -6.29
CA LYS A 42 -14.99 12.13 -5.72
C LYS A 42 -16.29 12.92 -5.69
N ASP A 43 -17.08 12.87 -6.76
CA ASP A 43 -18.34 13.61 -6.85
C ASP A 43 -19.44 13.02 -5.95
N TYR A 44 -19.48 11.69 -5.81
CA TYR A 44 -20.42 11.02 -4.91
C TYR A 44 -20.08 11.25 -3.44
N LEU A 45 -18.80 11.38 -3.11
CA LEU A 45 -18.32 11.44 -1.73
C LEU A 45 -17.98 12.86 -1.27
N LYS A 46 -18.03 13.87 -2.13
CA LYS A 46 -17.60 15.25 -1.81
C LYS A 46 -18.23 15.81 -0.54
N ASN A 47 -19.55 15.63 -0.34
CA ASN A 47 -20.29 16.17 0.81
C ASN A 47 -20.40 15.17 1.99
N SER A 48 -19.84 13.96 1.84
CA SER A 48 -19.92 12.93 2.88
C SER A 48 -18.96 13.25 4.01
N LYS A 49 -19.48 13.32 5.25
CA LYS A 49 -18.68 13.52 6.47
C LYS A 49 -18.10 12.22 7.02
N ARG A 50 -18.76 11.09 6.72
CA ARG A 50 -18.40 9.74 7.14
C ARG A 50 -18.43 8.82 5.93
N ILE A 51 -17.39 8.02 5.76
CA ILE A 51 -17.22 7.07 4.66
C ILE A 51 -16.82 5.73 5.28
N LEU A 52 -17.43 4.65 4.83
CA LEU A 52 -17.00 3.29 5.11
C LEU A 52 -16.45 2.70 3.81
N SER A 53 -15.20 2.25 3.81
CA SER A 53 -14.53 1.76 2.59
C SER A 53 -13.80 0.44 2.83
N VAL A 54 -13.76 -0.40 1.80
CA VAL A 54 -12.80 -1.49 1.73
C VAL A 54 -11.43 -0.89 1.43
N ILE A 55 -10.35 -1.42 2.03
CA ILE A 55 -9.01 -0.90 1.78
C ILE A 55 -8.54 -1.29 0.37
N SER A 56 -8.46 -2.59 0.06
CA SER A 56 -7.95 -3.08 -1.23
C SER A 56 -6.62 -2.40 -1.62
N SER A 57 -6.53 -1.74 -2.78
CA SER A 57 -5.37 -0.95 -3.19
C SER A 57 -5.20 0.38 -2.44
N GLY A 58 -6.26 0.87 -1.82
CA GLY A 58 -6.32 2.17 -1.13
C GLY A 58 -6.66 3.36 -2.03
N ASP A 59 -6.78 3.17 -3.35
CA ASP A 59 -6.88 4.30 -4.29
C ASP A 59 -8.22 5.06 -4.16
N GLN A 60 -9.34 4.35 -3.96
CA GLN A 60 -10.64 4.98 -3.69
C GLN A 60 -10.62 5.81 -2.40
N ILE A 61 -9.92 5.32 -1.36
CA ILE A 61 -9.78 6.04 -0.10
C ILE A 61 -8.98 7.32 -0.33
N ILE A 62 -7.85 7.24 -1.04
CA ILE A 62 -7.00 8.39 -1.37
C ILE A 62 -7.78 9.43 -2.17
N GLU A 63 -8.52 9.02 -3.20
CA GLU A 63 -9.32 9.93 -4.04
C GLU A 63 -10.45 10.61 -3.25
N SER A 64 -10.97 9.93 -2.22
CA SER A 64 -12.01 10.50 -1.34
C SER A 64 -11.48 11.55 -0.35
N ILE A 65 -10.16 11.68 -0.18
CA ILE A 65 -9.54 12.69 0.68
C ILE A 65 -9.61 14.04 -0.04
N THR A 66 -10.55 14.89 0.41
CA THR A 66 -10.69 16.26 -0.05
C THR A 66 -10.20 17.25 1.00
N SER A 67 -10.31 18.55 0.74
CA SER A 67 -10.03 19.61 1.72
C SER A 67 -10.99 19.60 2.92
N GLU A 68 -12.11 18.87 2.84
CA GLU A 68 -13.08 18.76 3.92
C GLU A 68 -12.64 17.73 4.96
N LYS A 69 -12.94 18.01 6.22
CA LYS A 69 -12.69 17.05 7.30
C LYS A 69 -13.68 15.89 7.20
N LYS A 70 -13.17 14.69 6.89
CA LYS A 70 -13.92 13.44 6.79
C LYS A 70 -13.44 12.42 7.81
N ILE A 71 -14.33 11.54 8.25
CA ILE A 71 -13.99 10.31 8.98
C ILE A 71 -14.14 9.16 8.00
N ILE A 72 -13.07 8.41 7.75
CA ILE A 72 -13.08 7.27 6.83
C ILE A 72 -12.76 6.01 7.65
N ASP A 73 -13.79 5.22 7.91
CA ASP A 73 -13.65 3.91 8.54
C ASP A 73 -13.32 2.90 7.45
N CYS A 74 -12.27 2.11 7.66
CA CYS A 74 -11.74 1.20 6.64
C CYS A 74 -11.72 -0.24 7.16
N PHE A 75 -12.01 -1.19 6.28
CA PHE A 75 -11.92 -2.62 6.59
C PHE A 75 -11.37 -3.42 5.41
N ASP A 76 -10.81 -4.58 5.70
CA ASP A 76 -10.41 -5.55 4.69
C ASP A 76 -10.36 -6.94 5.31
N ILE A 77 -10.55 -7.99 4.49
CA ILE A 77 -10.35 -9.36 4.92
C ILE A 77 -8.87 -9.67 5.05
N SER A 78 -8.05 -9.18 4.11
CA SER A 78 -6.60 -9.32 4.15
C SER A 78 -6.02 -8.36 5.17
N LYS A 79 -4.99 -8.81 5.89
CA LYS A 79 -4.31 -7.99 6.90
C LYS A 79 -3.27 -7.04 6.32
N TYR A 80 -2.84 -7.24 5.07
CA TYR A 80 -1.79 -6.46 4.40
C TYR A 80 -2.20 -5.09 3.83
N PRO A 81 -3.42 -4.90 3.28
CA PRO A 81 -3.88 -3.62 2.73
C PRO A 81 -3.66 -2.42 3.65
N LYS A 82 -3.88 -2.60 4.97
CA LYS A 82 -3.69 -1.54 5.97
C LYS A 82 -2.25 -0.99 5.97
N TYR A 83 -1.25 -1.83 5.74
CA TYR A 83 0.15 -1.39 5.68
C TYR A 83 0.42 -0.63 4.38
N TYR A 84 -0.11 -1.13 3.26
CA TYR A 84 0.06 -0.53 1.94
C TYR A 84 -0.63 0.83 1.80
N LEU A 85 -1.87 0.96 2.27
CA LEU A 85 -2.56 2.25 2.34
C LEU A 85 -1.77 3.28 3.16
N MET A 86 -1.27 2.88 4.32
CA MET A 86 -0.51 3.79 5.18
C MET A 86 0.83 4.21 4.55
N LEU A 87 1.47 3.34 3.76
CA LEU A 87 2.65 3.71 2.96
C LEU A 87 2.30 4.76 1.91
N LYS A 88 1.23 4.55 1.13
CA LYS A 88 0.76 5.51 0.13
C LYS A 88 0.42 6.86 0.75
N LEU A 89 -0.31 6.88 1.87
CA LEU A 89 -0.65 8.10 2.59
C LEU A 89 0.58 8.84 3.13
N ALA A 90 1.59 8.10 3.60
CA ALA A 90 2.86 8.70 4.02
C ALA A 90 3.64 9.27 2.83
N ALA A 91 3.62 8.58 1.68
CA ALA A 91 4.26 9.04 0.46
C ALA A 91 3.61 10.30 -0.12
N LEU A 92 2.27 10.41 -0.11
CA LEU A 92 1.56 11.63 -0.51
C LEU A 92 1.94 12.86 0.32
N LYS A 93 2.38 12.66 1.57
CA LYS A 93 2.86 13.75 2.44
C LYS A 93 4.34 14.07 2.25
N ALA A 94 5.14 13.11 1.79
CA ALA A 94 6.59 13.21 1.74
C ALA A 94 7.13 13.56 0.36
N LEU A 95 6.45 13.12 -0.71
CA LEU A 95 6.94 13.16 -2.08
C LEU A 95 6.20 14.20 -2.92
N LYS A 96 6.87 14.64 -4.00
CA LYS A 96 6.19 15.34 -5.09
C LYS A 96 5.33 14.36 -5.89
N LYS A 97 4.37 14.89 -6.65
CA LYS A 97 3.47 14.08 -7.48
C LYS A 97 4.25 13.18 -8.43
N GLU A 98 5.26 13.71 -9.08
CA GLU A 98 6.06 12.99 -10.09
C GLU A 98 6.81 11.81 -9.44
N ASP A 99 7.33 12.00 -8.24
CA ASP A 99 8.07 10.96 -7.50
C ASP A 99 7.12 9.88 -6.95
N TYR A 100 5.91 10.27 -6.52
CA TYR A 100 4.86 9.32 -6.15
C TYR A 100 4.47 8.43 -7.35
N VAL A 101 4.24 9.05 -8.52
CA VAL A 101 3.89 8.33 -9.75
C VAL A 101 5.03 7.38 -10.13
N LYS A 102 6.29 7.84 -10.08
CA LYS A 102 7.45 6.98 -10.30
C LYS A 102 7.46 5.77 -9.38
N LEU A 103 7.29 5.98 -8.07
CA LEU A 103 7.42 4.90 -7.09
C LEU A 103 6.28 3.86 -7.14
N PHE A 104 5.04 4.30 -7.33
CA PHE A 104 3.87 3.39 -7.23
C PHE A 104 3.30 2.94 -8.57
N ILE A 105 3.67 3.60 -9.68
CA ILE A 105 3.07 3.37 -11.00
C ILE A 105 4.13 3.00 -12.04
N GLU A 106 5.26 3.71 -12.09
CA GLU A 106 6.27 3.51 -13.16
C GLU A 106 7.39 2.53 -12.80
N SER A 107 7.84 2.49 -11.54
CA SER A 107 8.88 1.57 -11.07
C SER A 107 8.65 0.10 -11.46
N PRO A 108 7.41 -0.42 -11.48
CA PRO A 108 7.12 -1.80 -11.89
C PRO A 108 7.30 -2.06 -13.38
N LEU A 109 7.41 -1.01 -14.20
CA LEU A 109 7.45 -1.07 -15.66
C LEU A 109 8.88 -0.99 -16.21
N THR A 110 9.88 -0.87 -15.33
CA THR A 110 11.28 -0.65 -15.72
C THR A 110 12.21 -1.63 -15.01
N THR A 111 13.26 -2.08 -15.69
CA THR A 111 14.34 -2.90 -15.12
C THR A 111 15.47 -2.05 -14.51
N LEU A 112 15.27 -0.74 -14.42
CA LEU A 112 16.24 0.23 -13.88
C LEU A 112 15.96 0.38 -12.40
N ASP A 113 16.45 -0.61 -11.64
CA ASP A 113 16.38 -0.61 -10.20
C ASP A 113 17.74 -0.22 -9.64
N GLU A 114 17.81 0.99 -9.10
CA GLU A 114 18.86 1.44 -8.20
C GLU A 114 18.35 2.77 -7.59
N TYR A 115 18.27 2.82 -6.25
CA TYR A 115 18.06 4.01 -5.38
C TYR A 115 16.66 4.36 -4.84
N TYR A 116 15.61 3.55 -4.95
CA TYR A 116 14.31 3.98 -4.38
C TYR A 116 14.27 4.05 -2.84
N ASP A 117 14.94 3.12 -2.17
CA ASP A 117 14.97 3.05 -0.70
C ASP A 117 15.63 4.30 -0.10
N ASP A 118 16.83 4.62 -0.57
CA ASP A 118 17.57 5.81 -0.13
C ASP A 118 16.94 7.12 -0.61
N LEU A 119 16.36 7.14 -1.82
CA LEU A 119 15.82 8.37 -2.41
C LEU A 119 14.46 8.76 -1.81
N TYR A 120 13.56 7.80 -1.61
CA TYR A 120 12.19 8.08 -1.21
C TYR A 120 11.83 7.54 0.17
N TYR A 121 12.21 6.30 0.52
CA TYR A 121 11.71 5.68 1.74
C TYR A 121 12.13 6.43 3.01
N GLU A 122 13.36 6.95 3.08
CA GLU A 122 13.82 7.76 4.22
C GLU A 122 12.97 9.02 4.46
N ASN A 123 12.34 9.57 3.42
CA ASN A 123 11.40 10.68 3.56
C ASN A 123 9.99 10.20 3.91
N ILE A 124 9.54 9.08 3.32
CA ILE A 124 8.23 8.47 3.58
C ILE A 124 8.13 8.03 5.05
N ARG A 125 9.14 7.34 5.58
CA ARG A 125 9.12 6.75 6.93
C ARG A 125 9.03 7.77 8.07
N LYS A 126 9.32 9.05 7.80
CA LYS A 126 9.11 10.16 8.75
C LYS A 126 7.62 10.43 8.99
N ASN A 127 6.75 10.03 8.05
CA ASN A 127 5.30 10.17 8.13
C ASN A 127 4.58 8.87 8.54
N LEU A 128 5.32 7.78 8.76
CA LEU A 128 4.82 6.52 9.30
C LEU A 128 4.99 6.47 10.82
N ASN A 129 4.03 5.88 11.53
CA ASN A 129 4.05 5.76 13.00
C ASN A 129 3.70 4.33 13.46
N GLY A 130 4.14 4.00 14.68
CA GLY A 130 3.75 2.77 15.38
C GLY A 130 4.02 1.50 14.56
N ILE A 131 2.99 0.65 14.45
CA ILE A 131 3.09 -0.65 13.76
C ILE A 131 3.41 -0.51 12.27
N TYR A 132 2.98 0.57 11.63
CA TYR A 132 3.17 0.76 10.19
C TYR A 132 4.63 1.08 9.87
N LYS A 133 5.24 1.96 10.68
CA LYS A 133 6.67 2.25 10.57
C LYS A 133 7.50 1.00 10.84
N LYS A 134 7.21 0.29 11.93
CA LYS A 134 7.92 -0.95 12.26
C LYS A 134 7.82 -1.99 11.15
N TYR A 135 6.64 -2.14 10.54
CA TYR A 135 6.42 -3.07 9.45
C TYR A 135 7.26 -2.73 8.22
N TRP A 136 7.18 -1.48 7.74
CA TRP A 136 7.93 -1.07 6.56
C TRP A 136 9.43 -0.99 6.81
N ASP A 137 9.88 -0.52 7.98
CA ASP A 137 11.31 -0.51 8.34
C ASP A 137 11.88 -1.93 8.31
N ALA A 138 11.11 -2.95 8.73
CA ALA A 138 11.56 -4.34 8.68
C ALA A 138 11.66 -4.88 7.24
N LEU A 139 10.69 -4.56 6.37
CA LEU A 139 10.71 -4.98 4.97
C LEU A 139 11.89 -4.34 4.21
N PHE A 140 12.06 -3.01 4.33
CA PHE A 140 13.14 -2.26 3.69
C PHE A 140 14.53 -2.54 4.30
N SER A 141 14.60 -3.10 5.52
CA SER A 141 15.87 -3.60 6.07
C SER A 141 16.24 -5.00 5.55
N HIS A 142 15.29 -5.72 4.96
CA HIS A 142 15.46 -7.09 4.46
C HIS A 142 15.74 -7.12 2.95
N THR A 143 15.06 -6.27 2.19
CA THR A 143 15.17 -6.19 0.73
C THR A 143 14.74 -4.82 0.22
N ASP A 144 14.90 -4.57 -1.09
CA ASP A 144 14.50 -3.34 -1.75
C ASP A 144 13.02 -3.27 -2.18
N TRP A 145 12.60 -2.08 -2.62
CA TRP A 145 11.27 -1.86 -3.17
C TRP A 145 10.93 -2.76 -4.37
N TYR A 146 11.87 -3.08 -5.24
CA TYR A 146 11.62 -3.87 -6.44
C TYR A 146 11.19 -5.29 -6.07
N GLU A 147 11.91 -5.93 -5.15
CA GLU A 147 11.56 -7.26 -4.64
C GLU A 147 10.23 -7.23 -3.87
N ILE A 148 9.99 -6.20 -3.05
CA ILE A 148 8.70 -6.06 -2.32
C ILE A 148 7.54 -5.92 -3.31
N PHE A 149 7.67 -5.02 -4.30
CA PHE A 149 6.61 -4.73 -5.26
C PHE A 149 6.37 -5.91 -6.21
N GLY A 150 7.44 -6.60 -6.62
CA GLY A 150 7.39 -7.77 -7.50
C GLY A 150 6.94 -9.06 -6.79
N SER A 151 6.98 -9.08 -5.46
CA SER A 151 6.52 -10.23 -4.68
C SER A 151 5.01 -10.47 -4.79
N ARG A 152 4.56 -11.60 -4.26
CA ARG A 152 3.13 -11.94 -4.13
C ARG A 152 2.46 -11.31 -2.93
N LEU A 153 3.19 -10.56 -2.10
CA LEU A 153 2.64 -9.90 -0.92
C LEU A 153 1.54 -8.89 -1.30
N PHE A 154 1.74 -8.22 -2.43
CA PHE A 154 0.85 -7.22 -3.02
C PHE A 154 0.73 -7.41 -4.54
#